data_AF-A0A497DQX0-F1
#
_entry.id   AF-A0A497DQX0-F1
#
_cell.length_a   1.000
_cell.length_b   1.000
_cell.length_c   1.000
_cell.angle_alpha   90.00
_cell.angle_beta   90.00
_cell.angle_gamma   90.00
#
_symmetry.space_group_name_H-M   'P 1'
#
loop_
_entity.id
_entity.type
_entity.pdbx_description
1 polymer ?
#
loop_
_entity_poly.entity_id
_entity_poly.type
_entity_poly.pdbx_seq_one_letter_code
_entity_poly.pdbx_strand_id
1 'polypeptide(L)' 'MKEEGTNQLFKDFPEITTSMWEEKIRADLKGADYQKKLVWESDEGIRVKPYYKQEDIEVLDYLEGIGNLKNQSDTPNGW' A
#
# COMPACT_ATOMS: atom_id res chain seq x y z
N MET A 1 6.84 -27.23 18.66
CA MET A 1 6.92 -26.73 17.28
C MET A 1 5.70 -25.86 17.08
N LYS A 2 5.85 -24.52 17.07
CA LYS A 2 4.72 -23.62 16.79
C LYS A 2 4.55 -23.60 15.27
N GLU A 3 3.39 -24.02 14.78
CA GLU A 3 3.05 -23.82 13.37
C GLU A 3 2.65 -22.34 13.19
N GLU A 4 3.55 -21.58 12.57
CA GLU A 4 3.36 -20.21 12.11
C GLU A 4 2.31 -20.19 10.98
N GLY A 5 1.03 -20.08 11.34
CA GLY A 5 -0.11 -20.09 10.43
C GLY A 5 -0.32 -18.81 9.59
N THR A 6 0.71 -17.98 9.42
CA THR A 6 0.59 -16.63 8.79
C THR A 6 1.12 -16.56 7.36
N ASN A 7 1.95 -17.52 6.93
CA ASN A 7 2.71 -17.42 5.67
C ASN A 7 2.11 -18.18 4.48
N GLN A 8 0.88 -18.67 4.58
CA GLN A 8 0.25 -19.49 3.52
C GLN A 8 -0.88 -18.76 2.76
N LEU A 9 -1.23 -17.53 3.13
CA LEU A 9 -2.39 -16.83 2.54
C LEU A 9 -2.14 -16.36 1.10
N PHE A 10 -0.87 -16.07 0.75
CA PHE A 10 -0.51 -15.46 -0.54
C PHE A 10 0.38 -16.34 -1.42
N LYS A 11 0.63 -17.61 -1.05
CA LYS A 11 1.57 -18.48 -1.78
C LYS A 11 1.19 -18.76 -3.23
N ASP A 12 -0.11 -18.84 -3.50
CA ASP A 12 -0.64 -19.11 -4.83
C ASP A 12 -0.90 -17.83 -5.64
N PHE A 13 -0.65 -16.65 -5.03
CA PHE A 13 -0.88 -15.36 -5.65
C PHE A 13 0.46 -14.71 -6.00
N PRO A 14 0.73 -14.47 -7.29
CA PRO A 14 1.96 -13.78 -7.68
C PRO A 14 1.94 -12.34 -7.16
N GLU A 15 3.13 -11.81 -6.90
CA GLU A 15 3.28 -10.40 -6.54
C GLU A 15 2.79 -9.49 -7.68
N ILE A 16 2.05 -8.47 -7.31
CA ILE A 16 1.45 -7.51 -8.25
C ILE A 16 2.21 -6.19 -8.20
N THR A 17 2.65 -5.74 -9.37
CA THR A 17 3.37 -4.46 -9.51
C THR A 17 2.40 -3.28 -9.48
N THR A 18 2.93 -2.10 -9.20
CA THR A 18 2.17 -0.84 -9.23
C THR A 18 1.56 -0.60 -10.61
N SER A 19 2.29 -0.93 -11.66
CA SER A 19 1.82 -0.81 -13.04
C SER A 19 0.60 -1.68 -13.35
N MET A 20 0.56 -2.92 -12.84
CA MET A 20 -0.59 -3.81 -13.00
C MET A 20 -1.84 -3.26 -12.30
N TRP A 21 -1.68 -2.66 -11.11
CA TRP A 21 -2.78 -1.96 -10.43
C TRP A 21 -3.29 -0.77 -11.25
N GLU A 22 -2.40 0.08 -11.76
CA GLU A 22 -2.78 1.23 -12.59
C GLU A 22 -3.46 0.84 -13.90
N GLU A 23 -2.98 -0.23 -14.55
CA GLU A 23 -3.62 -0.78 -15.75
C GLU A 23 -5.04 -1.27 -15.44
N LYS A 24 -5.23 -2.00 -14.34
CA LYS A 24 -6.54 -2.46 -13.91
C LYS A 24 -7.49 -1.31 -13.62
N ILE A 25 -7.03 -0.26 -12.92
CA ILE A 25 -7.85 0.91 -12.64
C ILE A 25 -8.22 1.65 -13.93
N ARG A 26 -7.28 1.79 -14.88
CA ARG A 26 -7.57 2.39 -16.20
C ARG A 26 -8.62 1.61 -16.97
N ALA A 27 -8.54 0.28 -16.96
CA ALA A 27 -9.53 -0.59 -17.58
C ALA A 27 -10.92 -0.41 -16.94
N ASP A 28 -10.99 -0.35 -15.60
CA ASP A 28 -12.24 -0.21 -14.86
C ASP A 28 -12.87 1.19 -15.04
N LEU A 29 -12.04 2.22 -15.21
CA LEU A 29 -12.49 3.58 -15.50
C LEU A 29 -13.04 3.75 -16.93
N LYS A 30 -12.81 2.80 -17.84
CA LYS A 30 -13.31 2.84 -19.23
C LYS A 30 -13.03 4.17 -19.95
N GLY A 31 -11.86 4.75 -19.71
CA GLY A 31 -11.46 6.05 -20.28
C GLY A 31 -11.96 7.28 -19.52
N ALA A 32 -12.62 7.12 -18.37
CA ALA A 32 -12.88 8.22 -17.46
C ALA A 32 -11.57 8.74 -16.85
N ASP A 33 -11.52 10.05 -16.61
CA ASP A 33 -10.35 10.72 -16.03
C ASP A 33 -10.13 10.26 -14.57
N TYR A 34 -8.99 9.59 -14.35
CA TYR A 34 -8.55 9.07 -13.06
C TYR A 34 -8.48 10.16 -11.99
N GLN A 35 -7.90 11.32 -12.32
CA GLN A 35 -7.71 12.41 -11.36
C GLN A 35 -9.06 12.95 -10.90
N LYS A 36 -9.98 13.15 -11.83
CA LYS A 36 -11.31 13.66 -11.51
C LYS A 36 -12.20 12.66 -10.78
N LYS A 37 -11.99 11.36 -10.99
CA LYS A 37 -12.88 10.31 -10.46
C LYS A 37 -12.42 9.72 -9.14
N LEU A 38 -11.12 9.60 -8.92
CA LEU A 38 -10.58 8.80 -7.83
C LEU A 38 -9.66 9.57 -6.89
N VAL A 39 -9.17 10.75 -7.29
CA VAL A 39 -8.39 11.61 -6.40
C VAL A 39 -9.35 12.53 -5.67
N TRP A 40 -9.27 12.51 -4.34
CA TRP A 40 -9.99 13.45 -3.49
C TRP A 40 -9.07 14.62 -3.14
N GLU A 41 -9.56 15.84 -3.35
CA GLU A 41 -8.91 17.06 -2.90
C GLU A 41 -9.57 17.53 -1.62
N SER A 42 -8.81 17.52 -0.52
CA SER A 42 -9.29 18.05 0.76
C SER A 42 -9.34 19.58 0.72
N ASP A 43 -10.12 20.18 1.63
CA ASP A 43 -10.20 21.64 1.79
C ASP A 43 -8.84 22.28 2.17
N GLU A 44 -7.89 21.46 2.61
CA GLU A 44 -6.52 21.85 2.95
C GLU A 44 -5.56 21.78 1.74
N GLY A 45 -6.06 21.43 0.56
CA GLY A 45 -5.27 21.29 -0.67
C GLY A 45 -4.49 19.97 -0.75
N ILE A 46 -4.84 18.96 0.06
CA ILE A 46 -4.19 17.65 0.04
C ILE A 46 -4.88 16.78 -1.03
N ARG A 47 -4.09 16.27 -1.97
CA ARG A 47 -4.54 15.32 -3.00
C ARG A 47 -4.37 13.89 -2.50
N VAL A 48 -5.48 13.30 -2.07
CA VAL A 48 -5.53 11.92 -1.56
C VAL A 48 -5.73 10.96 -2.73
N LYS A 49 -4.76 10.04 -2.91
CA LYS A 49 -4.83 8.99 -3.94
C LYS A 49 -5.80 7.88 -3.48
N PRO A 50 -6.41 7.14 -4.43
CA PRO A 50 -7.32 6.04 -4.09
C PRO A 50 -6.64 4.80 -3.48
N TYR A 51 -5.30 4.68 -3.59
CA TYR A 51 -4.51 3.64 -2.95
C TYR A 51 -3.07 4.10 -2.75
N TYR A 52 -2.36 3.42 -1.85
CA TYR A 52 -0.94 3.60 -1.57
C TYR A 52 -0.28 2.23 -1.44
N LYS A 53 1.01 2.14 -1.75
CA LYS A 53 1.82 0.93 -1.62
C LYS A 53 3.01 1.16 -0.70
N GLN A 54 3.68 0.08 -0.35
CA GLN A 54 4.92 0.12 0.44
C GLN A 54 5.98 1.04 -0.19
N GLU A 55 6.08 1.07 -1.52
CA GLU A 55 6.95 1.97 -2.27
C GLU A 55 6.69 3.46 -1.95
N ASP A 56 5.43 3.87 -1.71
CA ASP A 56 5.09 5.26 -1.35
C ASP A 56 5.55 5.63 0.05
N ILE A 57 5.77 4.64 0.93
CA ILE A 57 6.24 4.81 2.31
C ILE A 57 7.76 4.98 2.34
N GLU A 58 8.49 4.32 1.43
CA GLU A 58 9.95 4.38 1.38
C GLU A 58 10.50 5.79 1.12
N VAL A 59 9.70 6.64 0.48
CA VAL A 59 10.07 8.02 0.10
C VAL A 59 9.89 9.03 1.25
N LEU A 60 9.40 8.59 2.41
CA LEU A 60 9.10 9.48 3.52
C LEU A 60 10.31 9.57 4.47
N ASP A 61 11.12 10.63 4.30
CA ASP A 61 12.37 10.87 5.06
C ASP A 61 12.15 10.85 6.59
N TYR A 62 11.01 11.33 7.06
CA TYR A 62 10.71 11.35 8.49
C TYR A 62 10.44 9.96 9.09
N LEU A 63 10.22 8.94 8.25
CA LEU A 63 10.08 7.56 8.69
C LEU A 63 11.41 6.91 9.06
N GLU A 64 12.55 7.50 8.70
CA GLU A 64 13.86 7.03 9.17
C GLU A 64 14.06 7.29 10.67
N GLY A 65 13.44 8.36 11.21
CA GLY A 65 13.58 8.77 12.61
C GLY A 65 12.64 8.06 13.59
N ILE A 66 11.53 7.49 13.11
CA ILE A 66 10.61 6.67 13.94
C ILE A 66 11.07 5.21 13.91
N GLY A 67 12.14 4.94 14.68
CA GLY A 67 12.84 3.67 14.68
C GLY A 67 11.94 2.41 14.60
N ASN A 68 12.32 1.52 13.70
CA ASN A 68 12.04 0.08 13.76
C ASN A 68 10.57 -0.39 13.72
N LEU A 69 9.64 0.38 13.14
CA LEU A 69 8.30 -0.15 12.83
C LEU A 69 8.23 -0.93 11.52
N LYS A 70 9.28 -0.88 10.68
CA LYS A 70 9.29 -1.58 9.39
C LYS A 70 9.27 -3.12 9.51
N ASN A 71 9.59 -3.69 10.69
CA ASN A 71 9.61 -5.14 10.94
C ASN A 71 9.16 -5.49 12.37
N GLN A 72 7.87 -5.35 12.69
CA GLN A 72 7.31 -5.73 13.99
C GLN A 72 6.73 -7.16 14.00
N SER A 73 7.29 -8.10 13.21
CA SER A 73 6.84 -9.51 13.22
C SER A 73 7.47 -10.34 14.34
N ASP A 74 8.55 -9.87 14.97
CA ASP A 74 9.35 -10.67 15.92
C ASP A 74 9.27 -10.20 17.38
N THR A 75 8.40 -9.25 17.73
CA THR A 75 8.21 -8.86 19.14
C THR A 75 7.21 -9.80 19.83
N PRO A 76 7.59 -10.55 20.89
CA PRO A 76 6.71 -11.54 21.51
C PRO A 76 5.45 -10.97 22.17
N ASN A 77 5.38 -9.66 22.42
CA ASN A 77 4.22 -8.95 22.95
C ASN A 77 4.16 -7.54 22.35
N GLY A 78 3.41 -7.34 21.26
CA GLY A 78 3.00 -6.02 20.77
C GLY A 78 1.50 -5.83 21.03
N TRP A 79 1.10 -4.69 21.60
CA TRP A 79 -0.30 -4.28 21.67
C TRP A 79 -0.83 -3.91 20.29
#